data_AF-A0A0F5PC88-F1
#
_entry.id   AF-A0A0F5PC88-F1
#
_cell.length_a   1.000
_cell.length_b   1.000
_cell.length_c   1.000
_cell.angle_alpha   90.00
_cell.angle_beta   90.00
_cell.angle_gamma   90.00
#
_symmetry.space_group_name_H-M   'P 1'
#
loop_
_entity.id
_entity.type
_entity.pdbx_description
1 polymer ?
#
loop_
_entity_poly.entity_id
_entity_poly.type
_entity_poly.pdbx_seq_one_letter_code
_entity_poly.pdbx_strand_id
1 'polypeptide(L)'
;MSNAAIKRYWDWLEGTCAGCGRMAECIHHIIHVNFQRITKDGWLVVKLCRECHHTGKLSVHGLGGERQFLEETGVDLVQLAILNRHNFEVRAR
;
A
#
# COMPACT_ATOMS: atom_id res chain seq x y z
N MET A 1 -14.07 3.61 -4.64
CA MET A 1 -14.03 4.38 -5.90
C MET A 1 -13.11 5.58 -5.69
N SER A 2 -12.29 5.96 -6.68
CA SER A 2 -11.47 7.17 -6.58
C SER A 2 -12.30 8.40 -6.94
N ASN A 3 -12.27 9.43 -6.11
CA ASN A 3 -12.71 10.78 -6.45
C ASN A 3 -11.47 11.65 -6.75
N ALA A 4 -11.68 12.91 -7.14
CA ALA A 4 -10.56 13.81 -7.48
C ALA A 4 -9.55 13.97 -6.32
N ALA A 5 -10.00 13.96 -5.07
CA ALA A 5 -9.12 14.07 -3.91
C ALA A 5 -8.26 12.81 -3.71
N ILE A 6 -8.87 11.62 -3.83
CA ILE A 6 -8.15 10.33 -3.78
C ILE A 6 -7.13 10.24 -4.91
N LYS A 7 -7.47 10.71 -6.12
CA LYS A 7 -6.51 10.70 -7.24
C LYS A 7 -5.31 11.61 -6.95
N ARG A 8 -5.52 12.84 -6.44
CA ARG A 8 -4.42 13.73 -6.05
C ARG A 8 -3.52 13.08 -5.00
N TYR A 9 -4.11 12.41 -4.02
CA TYR A 9 -3.37 11.65 -3.02
C TYR A 9 -2.53 10.54 -3.66
N TRP A 10 -3.12 9.71 -4.54
CA TRP A 10 -2.39 8.65 -5.23
C TRP A 10 -1.26 9.17 -6.12
N ASP A 11 -1.46 10.31 -6.77
CA ASP A 11 -0.44 10.96 -7.59
C ASP A 11 0.70 11.54 -6.71
N TRP A 12 0.40 11.99 -5.49
CA TRP A 12 1.40 12.50 -4.52
C TRP A 12 2.28 11.42 -3.90
N LEU A 13 1.77 10.19 -3.75
CA LEU A 13 2.55 9.07 -3.19
C LEU A 13 3.83 8.80 -3.98
N GLU A 14 4.89 8.41 -3.29
CA GLU A 14 6.19 8.07 -3.89
C GLU A 14 6.03 7.04 -5.02
N GLY A 15 6.67 7.29 -6.16
CA GLY A 15 6.55 6.43 -7.36
C GLY A 15 7.24 5.07 -7.25
N THR A 16 7.84 4.75 -6.11
CA THR A 16 8.58 3.50 -5.89
C THR A 16 7.71 2.48 -5.14
N CYS A 17 8.07 1.21 -5.30
CA CYS A 17 7.44 0.07 -4.68
C CYS A 17 7.84 0.02 -3.21
N ALA A 18 6.85 0.11 -2.32
CA ALA A 18 7.08 0.02 -0.88
C ALA A 18 7.83 -1.25 -0.44
N GLY A 19 7.65 -2.36 -1.16
CA GLY A 19 8.26 -3.65 -0.81
C GLY A 19 9.71 -3.81 -1.25
N CYS A 20 10.14 -3.22 -2.37
CA CYS A 20 11.47 -3.47 -2.93
C CYS A 20 12.18 -2.25 -3.54
N GLY A 21 11.58 -1.06 -3.48
CA GLY A 21 12.16 0.19 -3.99
C GLY A 21 12.17 0.35 -5.52
N ARG A 22 11.87 -0.68 -6.31
CA ARG A 22 11.72 -0.56 -7.78
C ARG A 22 10.54 0.34 -8.15
N MET A 23 10.43 0.76 -9.41
CA MET A 23 9.28 1.54 -9.88
C MET A 23 7.96 0.82 -9.54
N ALA A 24 7.00 1.55 -8.97
CA ALA A 24 5.68 1.00 -8.71
C ALA A 24 4.83 1.00 -9.99
N GLU A 25 3.99 -0.02 -10.11
CA GLU A 25 3.12 -0.23 -11.27
C GLU A 25 1.64 -0.11 -10.89
N CYS A 26 1.32 -0.24 -9.59
CA CYS A 26 -0.06 -0.33 -9.14
C CYS A 26 -0.24 0.14 -7.70
N ILE A 27 -1.51 0.43 -7.38
CA ILE A 27 -1.97 0.77 -6.03
C ILE A 27 -2.49 -0.49 -5.35
N HIS A 28 -1.86 -0.86 -4.24
CA HIS A 28 -2.34 -1.90 -3.34
C HIS A 28 -3.19 -1.27 -2.24
N HIS A 29 -4.38 -1.83 -2.00
CA HIS A 29 -5.29 -1.35 -0.97
C HIS A 29 -5.18 -2.23 0.26
N ILE A 30 -5.02 -1.60 1.42
CA ILE A 30 -5.03 -2.31 2.69
C ILE A 30 -6.48 -2.71 2.98
N ILE A 31 -6.71 -4.01 3.13
CA ILE A 31 -8.04 -4.55 3.42
C ILE A 31 -8.11 -5.34 4.72
N HIS A 32 -6.97 -5.58 5.39
CA HIS A 32 -6.90 -6.16 6.71
C HIS A 32 -6.11 -5.27 7.66
N VAL A 33 -6.71 -4.95 8.81
CA VAL A 33 -6.05 -4.24 9.90
C VAL A 33 -6.41 -4.96 11.18
N ASN A 34 -5.42 -5.31 12.00
CA ASN A 34 -5.62 -6.00 13.29
C ASN A 34 -6.58 -7.21 13.20
N PHE A 35 -6.35 -8.11 12.23
CA PHE A 35 -7.15 -9.32 11.98
C PHE A 35 -8.60 -9.09 11.53
N GLN A 36 -9.00 -7.84 11.30
CA GLN A 36 -10.33 -7.51 10.82
C GLN A 36 -10.26 -7.07 9.37
N ARG A 37 -11.18 -7.61 8.57
CA ARG A 37 -11.37 -7.14 7.20
C ARG A 37 -12.07 -5.80 7.25
N ILE A 38 -11.44 -4.79 6.64
CA ILE A 38 -12.03 -3.48 6.47
C ILE A 38 -12.62 -3.33 5.07
N THR A 39 -13.57 -2.40 4.92
CA THR A 39 -14.01 -2.00 3.58
C THR A 39 -12.85 -1.36 2.84
N LYS A 40 -12.77 -1.61 1.53
CA LYS A 40 -11.76 -1.01 0.66
C LYS A 40 -11.82 0.52 0.76
N ASP A 41 -10.78 1.09 1.36
CA ASP A 41 -10.59 2.53 1.51
C ASP A 41 -9.60 3.03 0.45
N GLY A 42 -9.95 4.09 -0.28
CA GLY A 42 -9.06 4.72 -1.26
C GLY A 42 -7.91 5.50 -0.62
N TRP A 43 -7.95 5.75 0.69
CA TRP A 43 -6.92 6.48 1.43
C TRP A 43 -5.87 5.57 2.07
N LEU A 44 -6.23 4.32 2.40
CA LEU A 44 -5.33 3.34 2.98
C LEU A 44 -4.72 2.48 1.88
N VAL A 45 -3.68 3.02 1.25
CA VAL A 45 -3.02 2.39 0.12
C VAL A 45 -1.50 2.56 0.15
N VAL A 46 -0.81 1.68 -0.59
CA VAL A 46 0.61 1.77 -0.89
C VAL A 46 0.85 1.49 -2.37
N LYS A 47 1.96 1.99 -2.91
CA LYS A 47 2.39 1.73 -4.28
C LYS A 47 3.29 0.49 -4.31
N LEU A 48 3.01 -0.46 -5.21
CA LEU A 48 3.79 -1.68 -5.38
C LEU A 48 4.11 -1.95 -6.86
N CYS A 49 5.23 -2.62 -7.12
CA CYS A 49 5.50 -3.27 -8.40
C CYS A 49 4.70 -4.57 -8.51
N ARG A 50 4.57 -5.11 -9.74
CA ARG A 50 3.78 -6.32 -9.98
C ARG A 50 4.29 -7.54 -9.22
N GLU A 51 5.61 -7.66 -9.06
CA GLU A 51 6.23 -8.76 -8.31
C GLU A 51 5.88 -8.72 -6.83
N CYS A 52 5.99 -7.56 -6.16
CA CYS A 52 5.62 -7.46 -4.74
C CYS A 52 4.09 -7.50 -4.55
N HIS A 53 3.30 -7.15 -5.57
CA HIS A 53 1.85 -7.15 -5.45
C HIS A 53 1.24 -8.55 -5.68
N HIS A 54 1.56 -9.22 -6.79
CA HIS A 54 0.84 -10.41 -7.25
C HIS A 54 1.70 -11.58 -7.73
N THR A 55 2.82 -11.33 -8.42
CA THR A 55 3.48 -12.39 -9.21
C THR A 55 4.75 -12.95 -8.59
N GLY A 56 5.36 -12.23 -7.64
CA GLY A 56 6.57 -12.68 -6.97
C GLY A 56 6.29 -13.76 -5.94
N LYS A 57 7.32 -14.57 -5.64
CA LYS A 57 7.28 -15.58 -4.57
C LYS A 57 6.90 -14.99 -3.20
N LEU A 58 7.39 -13.77 -2.94
CA LEU A 58 7.09 -12.99 -1.74
C LEU A 58 6.06 -11.89 -2.02
N SER A 59 5.14 -12.10 -2.96
CA SER A 59 4.08 -11.11 -3.22
C SER A 59 3.07 -11.07 -2.08
N VAL A 60 2.52 -9.89 -1.78
CA VAL A 60 1.54 -9.73 -0.70
C VAL A 60 0.31 -10.63 -0.90
N HIS A 61 -0.19 -10.75 -2.13
CA HIS A 61 -1.30 -11.65 -2.43
C HIS A 61 -0.90 -13.14 -2.41
N GLY A 62 0.33 -13.47 -2.81
CA GLY A 62 0.84 -14.84 -2.76
C GLY A 62 1.11 -15.33 -1.33
N LEU A 63 1.54 -14.45 -0.44
CA LEU A 63 1.80 -14.73 0.98
C LEU A 63 0.52 -14.75 1.83
N GLY A 64 -0.62 -14.34 1.28
CA GLY A 64 -1.90 -14.37 1.98
C GLY A 64 -2.25 -13.08 2.73
N GLY A 65 -1.47 -12.01 2.57
CA GLY A 65 -1.80 -10.69 3.10
C GLY A 65 -0.61 -9.90 3.63
N GLU A 66 -0.94 -8.73 4.16
CA GLU A 66 0.01 -7.73 4.63
C GLU A 66 0.82 -8.20 5.85
N ARG A 67 0.23 -9.03 6.71
CA ARG A 67 0.91 -9.61 7.88
C ARG A 67 2.03 -10.56 7.46
N GLN A 68 1.74 -11.53 6.61
CA GLN A 68 2.73 -12.49 6.13
C GLN A 68 3.80 -11.79 5.29
N PHE A 69 3.41 -10.77 4.54
CA PHE A 69 4.37 -9.93 3.83
C PHE A 69 5.33 -9.22 4.80
N LEU A 70 4.85 -8.67 5.91
CA LEU A 70 5.70 -8.10 6.96
C LEU A 70 6.60 -9.16 7.59
N GLU A 71 6.07 -10.34 7.94
CA GLU A 71 6.83 -11.43 8.55
C GLU A 71 7.97 -11.91 7.64
N GLU A 72 7.74 -12.00 6.33
CA GLU A 72 8.72 -12.50 5.35
C GLU A 72 9.70 -11.44 4.83
N THR A 73 9.27 -10.18 4.72
CA THR A 73 10.07 -9.11 4.07
C THR A 73 10.57 -8.04 5.04
N GLY A 74 10.00 -7.96 6.25
CA GLY A 74 10.24 -6.87 7.19
C GLY A 74 9.55 -5.54 6.84
N VAL A 75 8.74 -5.49 5.77
CA VAL A 75 8.07 -4.27 5.31
C VAL A 75 6.62 -4.22 5.81
N ASP A 76 6.31 -3.23 6.64
CA ASP A 76 4.96 -3.00 7.14
C ASP A 76 4.14 -2.11 6.20
N LEU A 77 3.38 -2.75 5.30
CA LEU A 77 2.52 -2.06 4.34
C LEU A 77 1.36 -1.31 5.01
N VAL A 78 0.86 -1.80 6.15
CA VAL A 78 -0.26 -1.18 6.87
C VAL A 78 0.20 0.12 7.52
N GLN A 79 1.31 0.06 8.28
CA GLN A 79 1.90 1.23 8.90
C GLN A 79 2.29 2.28 7.85
N LEU A 80 2.87 1.85 6.73
CA LEU A 80 3.22 2.77 5.65
C LEU A 80 1.99 3.45 5.04
N ALA A 81 0.89 2.73 4.82
CA ALA A 81 -0.36 3.32 4.33
C ALA A 81 -0.91 4.39 5.28
N ILE A 82 -0.85 4.14 6.60
CA ILE A 82 -1.27 5.09 7.64
C ILE A 82 -0.40 6.34 7.60
N LEU A 83 0.93 6.17 7.57
CA LEU A 83 1.88 7.29 7.52
C LEU A 83 1.74 8.10 6.23
N ASN A 84 1.54 7.44 5.09
CA ASN A 84 1.30 8.10 3.81
C ASN A 84 0.09 9.03 3.86
N ARG A 85 -1.04 8.52 4.36
CA ARG A 85 -2.26 9.31 4.53
C ARG A 85 -2.03 10.48 5.48
N HIS A 86 -1.45 10.23 6.65
CA HIS A 86 -1.17 11.27 7.63
C HIS A 86 -0.28 12.38 7.04
N ASN A 87 0.81 12.00 6.37
CA ASN A 87 1.73 12.94 5.75
C ASN A 87 1.05 13.76 4.65
N PHE A 88 0.17 13.17 3.85
CA PHE A 88 -0.61 13.91 2.87
C PHE A 88 -1.52 14.94 3.55
N GLU A 89 -2.25 14.55 4.61
CA GLU A 89 -3.17 15.43 5.34
C GLU A 89 -2.48 16.62 6.02
N VAL A 90 -1.24 16.44 6.49
CA VAL A 90 -0.49 17.48 7.22
C VAL A 90 0.50 18.27 6.36
N ARG A 91 1.02 17.70 5.26
CA ARG A 91 2.08 18.31 4.44
C ARG A 91 1.64 18.76 3.05
N ALA A 92 0.57 18.19 2.48
CA ALA A 92 0.13 18.55 1.13
C ALA A 92 -0.81 19.78 1.10
N ARG A 93 -0.74 20.64 2.13
CA ARG A 93 -1.44 21.93 2.18
C ARG A 93 -0.70 22.98 1.37
#